data_AF-A0A939WPW0-F1
#
_entry.id   AF-A0A939WPW0-F1
#
_cell.length_a   1.000
_cell.length_b   1.000
_cell.length_c   1.000
_cell.angle_alpha   90.00
_cell.angle_beta   90.00
_cell.angle_gamma   90.00
#
_symmetry.space_group_name_H-M   'P 1'
#
loop_
_entity.id
_entity.type
_entity.pdbx_description
1 polymer ?
#
loop_
_entity_poly.entity_id
_entity_poly.type
_entity_poly.pdbx_seq_one_letter_code
_entity_poly.pdbx_strand_id
1 'polypeptide(L)'
;MTTKGKTIIAILALAAAVAAIVALVLVFTKGGDAQPADPYNEPYARMEDPDYLRQLKVQRDDQKEIMRRMAATRREIAELGDDTNSTKYAELKARLESEAEELHKNNIKSQAIVRERINRENEAIKAKNETLKQKGN
;
A
#
# COMPACT_ATOMS: atom_id res chain seq x y z
N MET A 1 7.43 57.15 -34.75
CA MET A 1 7.27 57.45 -33.31
C MET A 1 5.77 57.60 -33.04
N THR A 2 5.08 56.90 -32.16
CA THR A 2 5.48 55.97 -31.09
C THR A 2 4.33 54.98 -30.85
N THR A 3 4.64 53.71 -31.07
CA THR A 3 3.88 52.48 -30.75
C THR A 3 3.77 52.31 -29.23
N LYS A 4 3.15 53.26 -28.51
CA LYS A 4 3.05 53.24 -27.04
C LYS A 4 1.63 53.41 -26.48
N GLY A 5 0.63 53.68 -27.32
CA GLY A 5 -0.76 53.87 -26.86
C GLY A 5 -1.62 52.60 -26.79
N LYS A 6 -1.37 51.61 -27.67
CA LYS A 6 -2.20 50.38 -27.75
C LYS A 6 -1.82 49.32 -26.72
N THR A 7 -0.59 49.33 -26.23
CA THR A 7 -0.09 48.34 -25.25
C THR A 7 -0.63 48.59 -23.85
N ILE A 8 -0.90 49.85 -23.47
CA ILE A 8 -1.36 50.19 -22.12
C ILE A 8 -2.82 49.77 -21.90
N ILE A 9 -3.68 49.90 -22.92
CA ILE A 9 -5.10 49.51 -22.84
C ILE A 9 -5.26 47.98 -22.74
N ALA A 10 -4.43 47.21 -23.46
CA ALA A 10 -4.44 45.75 -23.37
C ALA A 10 -3.96 45.22 -22.00
N ILE A 11 -3.00 45.90 -21.36
CA ILE A 11 -2.50 45.52 -20.03
C ILE A 11 -3.53 45.87 -18.93
N LEU A 12 -4.21 47.02 -19.05
CA LEU A 12 -5.29 47.39 -18.12
C LEU A 12 -6.52 46.46 -18.23
N ALA A 13 -6.89 46.04 -19.43
CA ALA A 13 -7.95 45.04 -19.64
C ALA A 13 -7.56 43.66 -19.11
N LEU A 14 -6.29 43.27 -19.23
CA LEU A 14 -5.77 42.01 -18.69
C LEU A 14 -5.73 42.03 -17.15
N ALA A 15 -5.37 43.15 -16.53
CA ALA A 15 -5.37 43.29 -15.06
C ALA A 15 -6.78 43.23 -14.46
N ALA A 16 -7.79 43.80 -15.11
CA ALA A 16 -9.18 43.73 -14.68
C ALA A 16 -9.76 42.29 -14.82
N ALA A 17 -9.40 41.58 -15.88
CA ALA A 17 -9.81 40.19 -16.09
C ALA A 17 -9.17 39.24 -15.06
N VAL A 18 -7.89 39.44 -14.74
CA VAL A 18 -7.19 38.63 -13.71
C VAL A 18 -7.78 38.91 -12.32
N ALA A 19 -8.09 40.16 -11.98
CA ALA A 19 -8.73 40.51 -10.72
C ALA A 19 -10.14 39.89 -10.59
N ALA A 20 -10.92 39.86 -11.67
CA ALA A 20 -12.23 39.21 -11.69
C ALA A 20 -12.14 37.69 -11.54
N ILE A 21 -11.15 37.04 -12.15
CA ILE A 21 -10.90 35.59 -11.98
C ILE A 21 -10.44 35.27 -10.54
N VAL A 22 -9.54 36.08 -9.97
CA VAL A 22 -9.09 35.91 -8.58
C VAL A 22 -10.25 36.13 -7.60
N ALA A 23 -11.11 37.12 -7.85
CA ALA A 23 -12.32 37.32 -7.05
C ALA A 23 -13.32 36.16 -7.19
N LEU A 24 -13.49 35.61 -8.40
CA LEU A 24 -14.33 34.42 -8.62
C LEU A 24 -13.78 33.21 -7.86
N VAL A 25 -12.47 32.95 -7.94
CA VAL A 25 -11.79 31.88 -7.19
C VAL A 25 -11.95 32.09 -5.68
N LEU A 26 -11.81 33.32 -5.18
CA LEU A 26 -11.96 33.62 -3.76
C LEU A 26 -13.41 33.49 -3.27
N VAL A 27 -14.40 33.87 -4.09
CA VAL A 27 -15.83 33.70 -3.79
C VAL A 27 -16.21 32.21 -3.74
N PHE A 28 -15.65 31.36 -4.61
CA PHE A 28 -15.83 29.91 -4.51
C PHE A 28 -15.09 29.26 -3.32
N THR A 29 -14.04 29.90 -2.78
CA THR A 29 -13.32 29.36 -1.60
C THR A 29 -13.91 29.74 -0.24
N LYS A 30 -14.93 30.63 -0.19
CA LYS A 30 -15.41 31.18 1.10
C LYS A 30 -16.90 30.93 1.42
N GLY A 31 -17.59 30.12 0.62
CA GLY A 31 -19.02 29.82 0.81
C GLY A 31 -19.43 28.39 0.52
N GLY A 32 -18.48 27.45 0.39
CA GLY A 32 -18.82 26.04 0.44
C GLY A 32 -18.93 25.66 1.91
N ASP A 33 -20.15 25.41 2.38
CA ASP A 33 -20.35 24.54 3.54
C ASP A 33 -19.32 23.41 3.42
N ALA A 34 -18.52 23.21 4.47
CA ALA A 34 -17.58 22.10 4.50
C ALA A 34 -18.40 20.83 4.28
N GLN A 35 -18.46 20.40 3.01
CA GLN A 35 -19.01 19.13 2.62
C GLN A 35 -18.25 18.16 3.52
N PRO A 36 -18.93 17.41 4.42
CA PRO A 36 -18.25 16.59 5.40
C PRO A 36 -17.23 15.80 4.61
N ALA A 37 -15.95 15.96 4.95
CA ALA A 37 -14.85 15.39 4.19
C ALA A 37 -15.25 13.96 3.87
N ASP A 38 -15.61 13.71 2.61
CA ASP A 38 -16.17 12.43 2.25
C ASP A 38 -15.05 11.44 2.57
N PRO A 39 -15.24 10.55 3.57
CA PRO A 39 -14.16 9.68 4.03
C PRO A 39 -13.70 8.72 2.91
N TYR A 40 -14.37 8.76 1.75
CA TYR A 40 -14.11 7.98 0.55
C TYR A 40 -13.62 8.82 -0.65
N ASN A 41 -13.39 10.13 -0.47
CA ASN A 41 -12.90 11.06 -1.52
C ASN A 41 -11.37 11.24 -1.50
N GLU A 42 -10.67 10.59 -0.57
CA GLU A 42 -9.24 10.36 -0.77
C GLU A 42 -9.06 9.24 -1.81
N PRO A 43 -8.16 9.40 -2.79
CA PRO A 43 -7.92 8.40 -3.82
C PRO A 43 -7.34 7.16 -3.16
N TYR A 44 -8.16 6.20 -2.72
CA TYR A 44 -7.80 4.91 -2.09
C TYR A 44 -6.31 4.81 -1.81
N ALA A 45 -5.84 5.56 -0.81
CA ALA A 45 -4.46 6.01 -0.76
C ALA A 45 -3.53 4.84 -0.45
N ARG A 46 -3.13 4.18 -1.55
CA ARG A 46 -1.85 3.54 -1.83
C ARG A 46 -1.58 2.28 -1.01
N MET A 47 -0.59 1.53 -1.48
CA MET A 47 0.07 0.41 -0.81
C MET A 47 0.73 0.80 0.54
N GLU A 48 0.22 1.82 1.24
CA GLU A 48 0.82 2.51 2.37
C GLU A 48 0.03 2.32 3.66
N ASP A 49 -0.92 1.39 3.73
CA ASP A 49 -1.54 0.98 5.00
C ASP A 49 -0.43 0.52 5.95
N PRO A 50 -0.11 1.32 6.98
CA PRO A 50 1.07 1.08 7.78
C PRO A 50 0.96 -0.23 8.54
N ASP A 51 -0.25 -0.66 8.89
CA ASP A 51 -0.48 -1.88 9.65
C ASP A 51 -0.40 -3.11 8.75
N TYR A 52 -0.94 -3.06 7.54
CA TYR A 52 -0.72 -4.09 6.52
C TYR A 52 0.77 -4.28 6.21
N LEU A 53 1.49 -3.18 5.96
CA LEU A 53 2.93 -3.22 5.68
C LEU A 53 3.74 -3.73 6.87
N ARG A 54 3.37 -3.33 8.09
CA ARG A 54 4.00 -3.81 9.33
C ARG A 54 3.80 -5.31 9.51
N GLN A 55 2.58 -5.81 9.32
CA GLN A 55 2.27 -7.23 9.43
C GLN A 55 3.05 -8.05 8.40
N LEU A 56 3.09 -7.60 7.14
CA LEU A 56 3.90 -8.25 6.10
C LEU A 56 5.40 -8.23 6.42
N LYS A 57 5.91 -7.13 6.98
CA LYS A 57 7.31 -7.04 7.38
C LYS A 57 7.63 -8.04 8.48
N VAL A 58 6.78 -8.17 9.50
CA VAL A 58 6.92 -9.18 10.55
C VAL A 58 6.97 -10.57 9.95
N GLN A 59 6.00 -10.93 9.08
CA GLN A 59 5.99 -12.25 8.47
C GLN A 59 7.24 -12.52 7.62
N ARG A 60 7.74 -11.52 6.88
CA ARG A 60 8.97 -11.62 6.09
C ARG A 60 10.21 -11.81 6.99
N ASP A 61 10.29 -11.10 8.10
CA ASP A 61 11.42 -11.22 9.03
C ASP A 61 11.40 -12.61 9.71
N ASP A 62 10.22 -13.10 10.10
CA ASP A 62 10.03 -14.48 10.57
C ASP A 62 10.43 -15.52 9.50
N GLN A 63 9.99 -15.31 8.25
CA GLN A 63 10.33 -16.19 7.13
C GLN A 63 11.84 -16.30 6.93
N LYS A 64 12.56 -15.16 6.95
CA LYS A 64 14.02 -15.13 6.84
C LYS A 64 14.68 -15.90 7.96
N GLU A 65 14.17 -15.79 9.18
CA GLU A 65 14.73 -16.48 10.32
C GLU A 65 14.53 -18.00 10.23
N ILE A 66 13.36 -18.45 9.81
CA ILE A 66 13.11 -19.87 9.52
C ILE A 66 14.07 -20.38 8.44
N MET A 67 14.24 -19.62 7.34
CA MET A 67 15.16 -20.01 6.27
C MET A 67 16.63 -20.05 6.73
N ARG A 68 17.05 -19.18 7.65
CA ARG A 68 18.38 -19.25 8.27
C ARG A 68 18.56 -20.51 9.10
N ARG A 69 17.58 -20.87 9.93
CA ARG A 69 17.61 -22.12 10.71
C ARG A 69 17.69 -23.34 9.79
N MET A 70 16.86 -23.40 8.75
CA MET A 70 16.91 -24.47 7.74
C MET A 70 18.28 -24.56 7.05
N ALA A 71 18.89 -23.42 6.73
CA ALA A 71 20.23 -23.40 6.14
C ALA A 71 21.30 -23.91 7.11
N ALA A 72 21.19 -23.60 8.41
CA ALA A 72 22.07 -24.15 9.43
C ALA A 72 21.89 -25.66 9.57
N THR A 73 20.65 -26.15 9.73
CA THR A 73 20.33 -27.59 9.82
C THR A 73 20.85 -28.36 8.59
N ARG A 74 20.72 -27.80 7.39
CA ARG A 74 21.28 -28.40 6.15
C ARG A 74 22.80 -28.47 6.15
N ARG A 75 23.50 -27.49 6.73
CA ARG A 75 24.96 -27.54 6.88
C ARG A 75 25.37 -28.61 7.87
N GLU A 76 24.67 -28.70 9.01
CA GLU A 76 24.92 -29.76 10.00
C GLU A 76 24.72 -31.16 9.39
N ILE A 77 23.71 -31.33 8.52
CA ILE A 77 23.53 -32.57 7.76
C ILE A 77 24.70 -32.82 6.80
N ALA A 78 25.15 -31.80 6.07
CA ALA A 78 26.25 -31.93 5.12
C ALA A 78 27.58 -32.29 5.82
N GLU A 79 27.79 -31.84 7.05
CA GLU A 79 28.96 -32.19 7.88
C GLU A 79 28.99 -33.67 8.31
N LEU A 80 27.85 -34.37 8.27
CA LEU A 80 27.78 -35.82 8.51
C LEU A 80 28.29 -36.65 7.31
N GLY A 81 28.49 -36.03 6.15
CA GLY A 81 28.91 -36.72 4.93
C GLY A 81 27.91 -37.81 4.52
N ASP A 82 28.41 -39.03 4.30
CA ASP A 82 27.59 -40.17 3.85
C ASP A 82 26.92 -40.94 5.00
N ASP A 83 27.08 -40.50 6.26
CA ASP A 83 26.51 -41.18 7.44
C ASP A 83 25.03 -40.86 7.66
N THR A 84 24.22 -41.27 6.68
CA THR A 84 22.77 -41.05 6.60
C THR A 84 21.95 -42.01 7.47
N ASN A 85 22.57 -43.05 8.03
CA ASN A 85 21.91 -44.03 8.90
C ASN A 85 22.13 -43.73 10.39
N SER A 86 22.90 -42.69 10.73
CA SER A 86 23.10 -42.27 12.11
C SER A 86 21.82 -41.72 12.74
N THR A 87 21.68 -41.91 14.05
CA THR A 87 20.61 -41.29 14.85
C THR A 87 20.64 -39.77 14.72
N LYS A 88 21.85 -39.18 14.71
CA LYS A 88 22.06 -37.74 14.51
C LYS A 88 21.52 -37.25 13.16
N TYR A 89 21.73 -37.99 12.07
CA TYR A 89 21.15 -37.64 10.78
C TYR A 89 19.61 -37.65 10.83
N ALA A 90 19.01 -38.67 11.45
CA ALA A 90 17.57 -38.76 11.59
C ALA A 90 16.98 -37.58 12.41
N GLU A 91 17.66 -37.19 13.49
CA GLU A 91 17.29 -36.03 14.32
C GLU A 91 17.35 -34.71 13.52
N LEU A 92 18.44 -34.47 12.78
CA LEU A 92 18.58 -33.27 11.96
C LEU A 92 17.56 -33.22 10.81
N LYS A 93 17.24 -34.37 10.22
CA LYS A 93 16.20 -34.48 9.19
C LYS A 93 14.82 -34.15 9.76
N ALA A 94 14.46 -34.70 10.92
CA ALA A 94 13.20 -34.40 11.60
C ALA A 94 13.10 -32.91 11.96
N ARG A 95 14.21 -32.31 12.42
CA ARG A 95 14.29 -30.86 12.64
C ARG A 95 14.06 -30.06 11.37
N LEU A 96 14.66 -30.46 10.25
CA LEU A 96 14.46 -29.78 8.97
C LEU A 96 13.00 -29.87 8.48
N GLU A 97 12.34 -31.01 8.70
CA GLU A 97 10.91 -31.20 8.41
C GLU A 97 10.03 -30.29 9.27
N SER A 98 10.34 -30.18 10.57
CA SER A 98 9.66 -29.26 11.47
C SER A 98 9.83 -27.79 11.04
N GLU A 99 11.05 -27.38 10.68
CA GLU A 99 11.33 -26.04 10.18
C GLU A 99 10.60 -25.76 8.85
N ALA A 100 10.45 -26.77 7.98
CA ALA A 100 9.66 -26.65 6.76
C ALA A 100 8.16 -26.47 7.04
N GLU A 101 7.62 -27.14 8.06
CA GLU A 101 6.23 -26.96 8.49
C GLU A 101 6.01 -25.55 9.08
N GLU A 102 6.97 -25.03 9.85
CA GLU A 102 6.93 -23.65 10.35
C GLU A 102 6.91 -22.64 9.20
N LEU A 103 7.75 -22.85 8.17
CA LEU A 103 7.77 -22.02 6.97
C LEU A 103 6.41 -22.06 6.24
N HIS A 104 5.81 -23.23 6.12
CA HIS A 104 4.49 -23.38 5.52
C HIS A 104 3.41 -22.60 6.28
N LYS A 105 3.41 -22.69 7.62
CA LYS A 105 2.49 -21.92 8.47
C LYS A 105 2.69 -20.40 8.33
N ASN A 106 3.93 -19.92 8.26
CA ASN A 106 4.24 -18.51 8.03
C ASN A 106 3.74 -18.04 6.65
N ASN A 107 3.87 -18.86 5.60
CA ASN A 107 3.33 -18.57 4.28
C ASN A 107 1.80 -18.48 4.29
N ILE A 108 1.10 -19.38 5.00
CA ILE A 108 -0.37 -19.32 5.15
C ILE A 108 -0.78 -18.00 5.82
N LYS A 109 -0.10 -17.59 6.91
CA LYS A 109 -0.37 -16.32 7.58
C LYS A 109 -0.17 -15.12 6.65
N SER A 110 0.92 -15.12 5.89
CA SER A 110 1.19 -14.08 4.89
C SER A 110 0.08 -13.98 3.83
N GLN A 111 -0.41 -15.12 3.34
CA GLN A 111 -1.54 -15.16 2.40
C GLN A 111 -2.83 -14.63 3.02
N ALA A 112 -3.10 -14.93 4.29
CA ALA A 112 -4.27 -14.43 5.00
C ALA A 112 -4.27 -12.91 5.10
N ILE A 113 -3.12 -12.30 5.44
CA ILE A 113 -2.94 -10.84 5.51
C ILE A 113 -3.25 -10.19 4.15
N VAL A 114 -2.76 -10.78 3.05
CA VAL A 114 -3.04 -10.28 1.69
C VAL A 114 -4.52 -10.43 1.33
N ARG A 115 -5.15 -11.56 1.65
CA ARG A 115 -6.58 -11.79 1.37
C ARG A 115 -7.47 -10.80 2.12
N GLU A 116 -7.20 -10.57 3.40
CA GLU A 116 -7.94 -9.60 4.20
C GLU A 116 -7.86 -8.20 3.58
N ARG A 117 -6.67 -7.81 3.12
CA ARG A 117 -6.48 -6.53 2.44
C ARG A 117 -7.27 -6.42 1.15
N ILE A 118 -7.22 -7.44 0.29
CA ILE A 118 -8.00 -7.49 -0.96
C ILE A 118 -9.51 -7.38 -0.67
N ASN A 119 -9.99 -8.06 0.37
CA ASN A 119 -11.41 -8.00 0.74
C ASN A 119 -11.84 -6.59 1.14
N ARG A 120 -11.03 -5.91 1.97
CA ARG A 120 -11.29 -4.50 2.35
C ARG A 120 -11.33 -3.58 1.13
N GLU A 121 -10.39 -3.74 0.20
CA GLU A 121 -10.36 -2.94 -1.03
C GLU A 121 -11.59 -3.20 -1.91
N ASN A 122 -12.00 -4.47 -2.04
CA ASN A 122 -13.19 -4.83 -2.80
C ASN A 122 -14.48 -4.27 -2.19
N GLU A 123 -14.63 -4.31 -0.86
CA GLU A 123 -15.77 -3.73 -0.15
C GLU A 123 -15.85 -2.22 -0.36
N ALA A 124 -14.70 -1.54 -0.29
CA ALA A 124 -14.66 -0.11 -0.51
C ALA A 124 -15.02 0.26 -1.96
N ILE A 125 -14.48 -0.47 -2.95
CA ILE A 125 -14.85 -0.30 -4.37
C ILE A 125 -16.36 -0.50 -4.57
N LYS A 126 -16.96 -1.52 -3.93
CA LYS A 126 -18.41 -1.75 -3.99
C LYS A 126 -19.19 -0.57 -3.43
N ALA A 127 -18.83 -0.10 -2.23
CA ALA A 127 -19.47 1.05 -1.61
C ALA A 127 -19.39 2.31 -2.50
N LYS A 128 -18.21 2.59 -3.09
CA LYS A 128 -18.05 3.69 -4.05
C LYS A 128 -18.99 3.55 -5.25
N ASN A 129 -19.06 2.37 -5.85
CA ASN A 129 -19.94 2.15 -7.00
C ASN A 129 -21.42 2.33 -6.65
N GLU A 130 -21.84 1.94 -5.45
CA GLU A 130 -23.21 2.15 -4.96
C GLU A 130 -23.52 3.63 -4.74
N THR A 131 -22.61 4.40 -4.12
CA THR A 131 -22.80 5.86 -3.97
C THR A 131 -22.86 6.59 -5.30
N LEU A 132 -22.04 6.19 -6.29
CA LEU A 132 -22.06 6.78 -7.64
C LEU A 132 -23.37 6.49 -8.37
N LYS A 133 -23.93 5.27 -8.22
CA LYS A 133 -25.25 4.93 -8.77
C LYS A 133 -26.37 5.76 -8.15
N GLN A 134 -26.30 6.05 -6.85
CA GLN A 134 -27.30 6.87 -6.16
C GLN A 134 -27.23 8.35 -6.52
N LYS A 135 -26.04 8.88 -6.86
CA LYS A 135 -25.85 10.28 -7.30
C LYS A 135 -26.17 10.52 -8.78
N GLY A 136 -26.32 9.47 -9.58
CA GLY A 136 -26.61 9.53 -11.02
C GLY A 136 -28.08 9.33 -11.40
N ASN A 137 -28.95 9.06 -10.42
CA ASN A 137 -30.42 9.07 -10.52
C ASN A 137 -30.98 10.34 -9.88
#